data_AF-A0A536USC6-F1
#
_entry.id   AF-A0A536USC6-F1
#
_cell.length_a   1.000
_cell.length_b   1.000
_cell.length_c   1.000
_cell.angle_alpha   90.00
_cell.angle_beta   90.00
_cell.angle_gamma   90.00
#
_symmetry.space_group_name_H-M   'P 1'
#
loop_
_entity.id
_entity.type
_entity.pdbx_description
1 polymer ?
#
loop_
_entity_poly.entity_id
_entity_poly.type
_entity_poly.pdbx_seq_one_letter_code
_entity_poly.pdbx_strand_id
1 'polypeptide(L)' 'MIPLSLHPDRLFSSDPAQRDFSRELYATIKELPIVSPHGHTDPQWYADNEPFTNASALLITPDPTVWRSAHKL' A
#
# COMPACT_ATOMS: atom_id res chain seq x y z
N MET A 1 2.99 -17.34 17.46
CA MET A 1 2.85 -16.40 16.33
C MET A 1 3.37 -15.05 16.77
N ILE A 2 4.23 -14.42 15.97
CA ILE A 2 4.72 -13.06 16.26
C ILE A 2 3.63 -12.09 15.78
N PRO A 3 3.15 -11.14 16.61
CA PRO A 3 2.11 -10.21 16.21
C PRO A 3 2.64 -9.22 15.16
N LEU A 4 1.81 -8.92 14.16
CA LEU A 4 2.09 -7.84 13.22
C LEU A 4 1.81 -6.49 13.92
N SER A 5 2.85 -5.68 14.12
CA SER A 5 2.74 -4.33 14.69
C SER A 5 3.11 -3.29 13.64
N LEU A 6 2.11 -2.51 13.18
CA LEU A 6 2.33 -1.40 12.27
C LEU A 6 2.39 -0.09 13.06
N HIS A 7 3.57 0.50 13.14
CA HIS A 7 3.75 1.75 13.88
C HIS A 7 2.97 2.90 13.21
N PRO A 8 2.27 3.76 13.97
CA PRO A 8 1.56 4.91 13.41
C PRO A 8 2.51 5.90 12.73
N ASP A 9 3.73 6.08 13.25
CA ASP A 9 4.75 6.98 12.71
C ASP A 9 5.71 6.31 11.70
N ARG A 10 5.27 5.22 11.05
CA ARG A 10 6.09 4.58 10.01
C ARG A 10 6.47 5.60 8.92
N LEU A 11 7.72 5.53 8.46
CA LEU A 11 8.32 6.43 7.47
C LEU A 11 8.56 7.88 7.92
N PHE A 12 8.20 8.28 9.15
CA PHE A 12 8.62 9.57 9.70
C PHE A 12 10.08 9.54 10.17
N SER A 13 10.69 10.73 10.28
CA SER A 13 12.04 10.89 10.83
C SER A 13 12.14 10.30 12.24
N SER A 14 13.34 9.82 12.62
CA SER A 14 13.64 9.40 13.98
C SER A 14 13.87 10.59 14.93
N ASP A 15 14.18 11.77 14.39
CA ASP A 15 14.27 13.02 15.16
C ASP A 15 12.88 13.41 15.73
N PRO A 16 12.74 13.61 17.05
CA PRO A 16 11.45 13.90 17.67
C PRO A 16 10.77 15.16 17.12
N ALA A 17 11.51 16.25 16.93
CA ALA A 17 10.94 17.52 16.47
C ALA A 17 10.46 17.42 15.02
N GLN A 18 11.24 16.75 14.16
CA GLN A 18 10.83 16.50 12.78
C GLN A 18 9.63 15.54 12.69
N ARG A 19 9.56 14.54 13.57
CA ARG A 19 8.44 13.59 13.62
C ARG A 19 7.15 14.26 14.06
N ASP A 20 7.19 15.16 15.04
CA ASP A 20 6.02 15.91 15.50
C ASP A 20 5.46 16.79 14.37
N PHE A 21 6.34 17.48 13.66
CA PHE A 21 5.95 18.24 12.47
C PHE A 21 5.35 17.34 11.36
N SER A 22 5.93 16.15 11.13
CA SER A 22 5.40 15.19 10.16
C SER A 22 4.00 14.68 10.54
N ARG A 23 3.73 14.45 11.84
CA ARG A 23 2.42 14.05 12.36
C ARG A 23 1.38 15.13 12.12
N GLU A 24 1.70 16.39 12.43
CA GLU A 24 0.81 17.53 12.22
C GLU A 24 0.44 17.66 10.74
N LEU A 25 1.43 17.67 9.85
CA LEU A 25 1.17 17.75 8.41
C LEU A 25 0.35 16.56 7.91
N TYR A 26 0.75 15.33 8.24
CA TYR A 26 0.05 14.13 7.78
C TYR A 26 -1.40 14.08 8.27
N ALA A 27 -1.67 14.53 9.50
CA ALA A 27 -3.03 14.60 10.04
C ALA A 27 -3.96 15.49 9.20
N THR A 28 -3.43 16.53 8.53
CA THR A 28 -4.23 17.41 7.67
C THR A 28 -4.58 16.80 6.32
N ILE A 29 -3.84 15.79 5.84
CA ILE A 29 -3.96 15.28 4.46
C ILE A 29 -4.38 13.81 4.36
N LYS A 30 -4.23 13.01 5.42
CA LYS A 30 -4.40 11.54 5.35
C LYS A 30 -5.80 11.06 4.95
N GLU A 31 -6.84 11.89 5.18
CA GLU A 31 -8.23 11.58 4.85
C GLU A 31 -8.69 12.22 3.53
N LEU A 32 -7.79 12.90 2.80
CA LEU A 32 -8.14 13.47 1.51
C LEU A 32 -8.37 12.36 0.47
N PRO A 33 -9.26 12.57 -0.51
CA PRO A 33 -9.46 11.60 -1.58
C PRO A 33 -8.16 11.33 -2.35
N ILE A 34 -7.93 10.05 -2.67
CA ILE A 34 -6.82 9.65 -3.53
C ILE A 34 -7.17 10.06 -4.96
N VAL A 35 -6.33 10.89 -5.57
CA VAL A 35 -6.37 11.19 -7.00
C VAL A 35 -5.27 10.40 -7.69
N SER A 36 -5.65 9.40 -8.49
CA SER A 36 -4.73 8.54 -9.24
C SER A 36 -4.89 8.81 -10.75
N PRO A 37 -4.18 9.80 -11.31
CA PRO A 37 -4.37 10.21 -12.70
C PRO A 37 -3.72 9.26 -13.72
N HIS A 38 -2.95 8.28 -13.25
CA HIS A 38 -2.27 7.29 -14.08
C HIS A 38 -2.18 5.95 -13.34
N GLY A 39 -2.58 4.86 -13.99
CA GLY A 39 -2.60 3.52 -13.41
C GLY A 39 -2.86 2.44 -14.45
N HIS A 40 -2.69 1.18 -14.04
CA HIS A 40 -2.82 0.00 -14.89
C HIS A 40 -3.73 -1.08 -14.28
N THR A 41 -4.68 -0.68 -13.42
CA THR A 41 -5.70 -1.62 -12.94
C THR A 41 -6.59 -2.05 -14.10
N ASP A 42 -7.09 -3.29 -14.06
CA ASP A 42 -7.98 -3.78 -15.09
C ASP A 42 -9.38 -3.13 -14.94
N PRO A 43 -9.91 -2.42 -15.96
CA PRO A 43 -11.22 -1.81 -15.88
C PRO A 43 -12.35 -2.85 -15.67
N GLN A 44 -12.18 -4.10 -16.09
CA GLN A 44 -13.18 -5.15 -15.93
C GLN A 44 -13.48 -5.46 -14.46
N TRP A 45 -12.50 -5.27 -13.56
CA TRP A 45 -12.70 -5.47 -12.12
C TRP A 45 -13.85 -4.62 -11.57
N TYR A 46 -14.02 -3.41 -12.09
CA TYR A 46 -15.06 -2.49 -11.65
C TYR A 46 -16.38 -2.67 -12.43
N ALA A 47 -16.29 -3.11 -13.69
CA ALA A 47 -17.46 -3.33 -14.54
C ALA A 47 -18.27 -4.55 -14.07
N ASP A 48 -17.59 -5.66 -13.83
CA ASP A 48 -18.24 -6.94 -13.49
C ASP A 48 -18.37 -7.13 -11.97
N ASN A 49 -17.50 -6.49 -11.18
CA ASN A 49 -17.49 -6.57 -9.72
C ASN A 49 -17.44 -8.02 -9.18
N GLU A 50 -16.81 -8.91 -9.93
CA GLU A 50 -16.59 -10.30 -9.53
C GLU A 50 -15.49 -10.40 -8.46
N PRO A 51 -15.59 -11.35 -7.51
CA PRO A 51 -14.57 -11.54 -6.50
C PRO A 51 -13.28 -12.11 -7.09
N PHE A 52 -12.14 -11.69 -6.54
CA PHE A 52 -10.86 -12.31 -6.85
C PHE A 52 -10.85 -13.78 -6.40
N THR A 53 -10.26 -14.66 -7.21
CA THR A 53 -10.32 -16.11 -7.01
C THR A 53 -9.53 -16.60 -5.80
N ASN A 54 -8.38 -15.97 -5.49
CA ASN A 54 -7.55 -16.26 -4.33
C ASN A 54 -6.49 -15.16 -4.09
N ALA A 55 -5.76 -15.25 -2.98
CA ALA A 55 -4.73 -14.28 -2.61
C ALA A 55 -3.56 -14.20 -3.61
N SER A 56 -3.12 -15.34 -4.16
CA SER A 56 -1.99 -15.37 -5.11
C SER A 56 -2.35 -14.67 -6.43
N ALA A 57 -3.57 -14.89 -6.93
CA ALA A 57 -4.08 -14.27 -8.14
C ALA A 57 -4.19 -12.74 -8.03
N LEU A 58 -4.36 -12.20 -6.82
CA LEU A 58 -4.43 -10.76 -6.57
C LEU A 58 -3.08 -10.13 -6.22
N LEU A 59 -2.28 -10.76 -5.35
CA LEU A 59 -1.12 -10.12 -4.71
C LEU A 59 0.24 -10.58 -5.25
N ILE A 60 0.33 -11.78 -5.83
CA ILE A 60 1.61 -12.41 -6.20
C ILE A 60 1.78 -12.47 -7.72
N THR A 61 0.86 -13.17 -8.39
CA THR A 61 0.93 -13.41 -9.84
C THR A 61 0.95 -12.13 -10.68
N PRO A 62 0.14 -11.08 -10.40
CA PRO A 62 0.11 -9.89 -11.23
C PRO A 62 1.24 -8.88 -10.91
N ASP A 63 1.92 -8.99 -9.76
CA ASP A 63 2.98 -8.04 -9.37
C ASP A 63 4.37 -8.56 -9.78
N PRO A 64 4.99 -7.97 -10.82
CA PRO A 64 6.31 -8.39 -11.27
C PRO A 64 7.40 -8.13 -10.22
N THR A 65 7.21 -7.18 -9.30
CA THR A 65 8.18 -6.86 -8.24
C THR A 65 8.26 -7.98 -7.21
N VAL A 66 7.10 -8.50 -6.80
CA VAL A 66 6.99 -9.63 -5.89
C VAL A 66 7.49 -10.90 -6.58
N TRP A 67 7.05 -11.16 -7.81
CA TRP A 67 7.49 -12.32 -8.59
C TRP A 67 9.02 -12.36 -8.78
N ARG A 68 9.63 -11.24 -9.17
CA ARG A 68 11.09 -11.13 -9.36
C ARG A 68 11.86 -11.41 -8.07
N SER A 69 11.34 -10.98 -6.92
CA SER A 69 11.99 -11.23 -5.63
C SER A 69 11.93 -12.71 -5.25
N ALA A 70 10.83 -13.40 -5.52
CA ALA A 70 10.66 -14.83 -5.24
C ALA A 70 11.57 -15.74 -6.11
N HIS A 71 11.91 -15.32 -7.34
CA HIS A 71 12.74 -16.09 -8.27
C HIS A 71 14.24 -15.88 -8.09
N LYS A 72 14.64 -14.91 -7.27
CA LYS A 72 16.05 -14.60 -7.00
C LYS A 72 16.62 -15.35 -5.79
N LEU A 73 15.84 -16.25 -5.20
CA LEU A 73 16.25 -17.18 -4.15
C LEU A 73 16.54 -18.57 -4.74
#